data_AF-A0A1E3QZ47-F1
#
_entry.id   AF-A0A1E3QZ47-F1
#
_cell.length_a   1.000
_cell.length_b   1.000
_cell.length_c   1.000
_cell.angle_alpha   90.00
_cell.angle_beta   90.00
_cell.angle_gamma   90.00
#
_symmetry.space_group_name_H-M   'P 1'
#
loop_
_entity.id
_entity.type
_entity.pdbx_description
1 polymer ?
#
loop_
_entity_poly.entity_id
_entity_poly.type
_entity_poly.pdbx_seq_one_letter_code
_entity_poly.pdbx_strand_id
1 'polypeptide(L)'
;MKRPPKPETEKKSEEEAAEVAKEVEAPAPVVAAEAIAEEAVTQEEPLHVQRARQILDANPPLSYIDTQAAYNQLISVGFTPAQATEVLEHIETILNEHFFRLLTEKAHHQELVDLEQSLVSRLMEMKMDMDRRRDQFKTRFVQEMEIYKTHLMQQDSQSHLMVMEHISDSQVALTDIRIANDLKTEERQEKIHTINSRVSTNIALSLKGDVADLRWDLIKRGLFFIALIFMAGIVGHREFQKIKHKQAEDEKKKLMMPTPMLKVHEPTEMYEEDFGTNGDDEYRKYGSEYS
;
A
#
# COMPACT_ATOMS: atom_id res chain seq x y z
N MET A 1 7.39 4.88 -31.39
CA MET A 1 6.76 5.74 -30.36
C MET A 1 5.37 6.12 -30.84
N LYS A 2 4.35 5.36 -30.41
CA LYS A 2 2.93 5.59 -30.74
C LYS A 2 2.27 6.22 -29.52
N ARG A 3 1.70 7.42 -29.65
CA ARG A 3 0.83 8.03 -28.64
C ARG A 3 -0.57 7.40 -28.76
N PRO A 4 -1.22 7.00 -27.66
CA PRO A 4 -2.58 6.48 -27.69
C PRO A 4 -3.63 7.62 -27.81
N PRO A 5 -4.85 7.28 -28.28
CA PRO A 5 -5.88 8.24 -28.64
C PRO A 5 -6.66 8.78 -27.43
N LYS A 6 -7.22 9.98 -27.62
CA LYS A 6 -8.07 10.72 -26.69
C LYS A 6 -9.43 9.99 -26.56
N PRO A 7 -9.94 9.70 -25.35
CA PRO A 7 -11.23 9.04 -25.21
C PRO A 7 -12.40 10.02 -25.45
N GLU A 8 -13.30 9.58 -26.32
CA GLU A 8 -14.63 10.13 -26.57
C GLU A 8 -15.53 9.86 -25.35
N THR A 9 -15.63 10.82 -24.43
CA THR A 9 -16.70 10.86 -23.43
C THR A 9 -17.05 12.32 -23.15
N GLU A 10 -17.55 13.01 -24.16
CA GLU A 10 -18.10 14.38 -24.02
C GLU A 10 -19.50 14.51 -24.65
N LYS A 11 -20.12 13.39 -25.03
CA LYS A 11 -21.48 13.38 -25.62
C LYS A 11 -22.53 12.64 -24.82
N LYS A 12 -22.21 12.23 -23.59
CA LYS A 12 -23.18 11.58 -22.68
C LYS A 12 -23.43 12.36 -21.40
N SER A 13 -22.84 13.55 -21.26
CA SER A 13 -23.08 14.49 -20.15
C SER A 13 -23.94 15.69 -20.55
N GLU A 14 -24.33 15.82 -21.82
CA GLU A 14 -25.25 16.90 -22.27
C GLU A 14 -26.72 16.48 -22.27
N GLU A 15 -27.03 15.18 -22.30
CA GLU A 15 -28.43 14.70 -22.32
C GLU A 15 -29.00 14.45 -20.91
N GLU A 16 -28.14 14.18 -19.91
CA GLU A 16 -28.54 14.11 -18.49
C GLU A 16 -28.53 15.48 -17.78
N ALA A 17 -27.87 16.48 -18.37
CA ALA A 17 -27.95 17.88 -17.91
C ALA A 17 -29.21 18.60 -18.44
N ALA A 18 -29.88 18.05 -19.46
CA ALA A 18 -31.09 18.61 -20.03
C ALA A 18 -32.39 18.16 -19.31
N GLU A 19 -32.35 17.06 -18.56
CA GLU A 19 -33.53 16.54 -17.84
C GLU A 19 -33.60 17.05 -16.38
N VAL A 20 -32.47 17.44 -15.78
CA VAL A 20 -32.45 18.13 -14.46
C VAL A 20 -32.69 19.65 -14.59
N ALA A 21 -32.59 20.19 -15.81
CA ALA A 21 -32.88 21.61 -16.10
C ALA A 21 -34.39 21.92 -16.26
N LYS A 22 -35.28 20.96 -16.04
CA LYS A 22 -36.74 21.15 -16.16
C LYS A 22 -37.52 21.14 -14.84
N GLU A 23 -36.84 21.06 -13.69
CA GLU A 23 -37.50 21.00 -12.38
C GLU A 23 -36.88 21.95 -11.33
N VAL A 24 -36.36 23.09 -11.79
CA VAL A 24 -36.10 24.26 -10.92
C VAL A 24 -36.51 25.52 -11.68
N GLU A 25 -37.79 25.61 -12.01
CA GLU A 25 -38.40 26.89 -12.38
C GLU A 25 -38.63 27.67 -11.08
N ALA A 26 -37.62 28.47 -10.72
CA ALA A 26 -37.76 29.49 -9.70
C ALA A 26 -38.90 30.44 -10.10
N PRO A 27 -39.91 30.69 -9.25
CA PRO A 27 -40.78 31.82 -9.47
C PRO A 27 -39.97 33.09 -9.18
N ALA A 28 -39.54 33.75 -10.25
CA ALA A 28 -39.02 35.11 -10.19
C ALA A 28 -40.07 36.04 -9.55
N PRO A 29 -39.70 36.93 -8.61
CA PRO A 29 -40.61 37.92 -8.07
C PRO A 29 -40.69 39.10 -9.04
N VAL A 30 -41.30 38.89 -10.21
CA VAL A 30 -41.61 39.98 -11.15
C VAL A 30 -43.12 40.24 -11.23
N VAL A 31 -43.95 39.29 -10.78
CA VAL A 31 -45.42 39.47 -10.72
C VAL A 31 -45.86 40.16 -9.41
N ALA A 32 -45.01 40.19 -8.38
CA ALA A 32 -45.32 40.91 -7.13
C ALA A 32 -45.14 42.42 -7.22
N ALA A 33 -44.42 42.94 -8.22
CA ALA A 33 -44.21 44.37 -8.39
C ALA A 33 -45.39 45.07 -9.11
N GLU A 34 -46.12 44.36 -9.97
CA GLU A 34 -47.34 44.88 -10.61
C GLU A 34 -48.59 44.71 -9.73
N ALA A 35 -48.64 43.69 -8.87
CA ALA A 35 -49.73 43.54 -7.90
C ALA A 35 -49.69 44.53 -6.72
N ILE A 36 -48.56 45.22 -6.50
CA ILE A 36 -48.43 46.28 -5.47
C ILE A 36 -48.77 47.67 -6.06
N ALA A 37 -48.89 47.78 -7.39
CA ALA A 37 -49.15 49.06 -8.06
C ALA A 37 -50.63 49.31 -8.41
N GLU A 38 -51.49 48.27 -8.42
CA GLU A 38 -52.90 48.39 -8.80
C GLU A 38 -53.90 48.51 -7.63
N GLU A 39 -53.42 48.48 -6.38
CA GLU A 39 -54.26 48.71 -5.19
C GLU A 39 -54.10 50.13 -4.61
N ALA A 40 -53.58 51.06 -5.42
CA ALA A 40 -53.26 52.43 -5.01
C ALA A 40 -54.12 53.51 -5.71
N VAL A 41 -55.42 53.27 -5.91
CA VAL A 41 -56.38 54.35 -6.25
C VAL A 41 -57.74 54.13 -5.56
N THR A 42 -57.70 53.92 -4.26
CA THR A 42 -58.67 54.54 -3.37
C THR A 42 -57.82 55.37 -2.44
N GLN A 43 -57.99 56.69 -2.46
CA GLN A 43 -57.40 57.55 -1.43
C GLN A 43 -58.08 57.21 -0.10
N GLU A 44 -57.72 56.07 0.48
CA GLU A 44 -57.98 55.81 1.88
C GLU A 44 -57.16 56.83 2.65
N GLU A 45 -57.84 57.67 3.40
CA GLU A 45 -57.17 58.63 4.27
C GLU A 45 -56.14 57.87 5.14
N PRO A 46 -54.97 58.47 5.41
CA PRO A 46 -53.97 57.82 6.25
C PRO A 46 -54.59 57.36 7.57
N LEU A 47 -54.16 56.21 8.10
CA LEU A 47 -54.72 55.61 9.31
C LEU A 47 -54.80 56.61 10.49
N HIS A 48 -53.79 57.48 10.63
CA HIS A 48 -53.75 58.50 11.69
C HIS A 48 -54.81 59.59 11.50
N VAL A 49 -55.15 59.90 10.25
CA VAL A 49 -56.21 60.85 9.89
C VAL A 49 -57.57 60.23 10.21
N GLN A 50 -57.79 58.95 9.88
CA GLN A 50 -59.01 58.23 10.23
C GLN A 50 -59.19 58.14 11.76
N ARG A 51 -58.10 57.86 12.48
CA ARG A 51 -58.09 57.79 13.95
C ARG A 51 -58.34 59.16 14.57
N ALA A 52 -57.77 60.23 14.03
CA ALA A 52 -58.00 61.59 14.47
C ALA A 52 -59.47 62.02 14.26
N ARG A 53 -60.09 61.66 13.13
CA ARG A 53 -61.52 61.88 12.89
C ARG A 53 -62.39 61.12 13.87
N GLN A 54 -62.13 59.82 14.09
CA GLN A 54 -62.88 59.03 15.06
C GLN A 54 -62.81 59.62 16.48
N ILE A 55 -61.66 60.18 16.88
CA ILE A 55 -61.52 60.83 18.20
C ILE A 55 -62.30 62.16 18.24
N LEU A 56 -62.29 62.93 17.15
CA LEU A 56 -63.01 64.19 17.03
C LEU A 56 -64.53 63.99 17.02
N ASP A 57 -65.01 62.95 16.32
CA ASP A 57 -66.43 62.57 16.26
C ASP A 57 -66.92 62.02 17.62
N ALA A 58 -66.05 61.31 18.35
CA ALA A 58 -66.37 60.77 19.67
C ALA A 58 -66.41 61.85 20.77
N ASN A 59 -65.61 62.91 20.65
CA ASN A 59 -65.56 64.03 21.59
C ASN A 59 -65.49 65.37 20.83
N PRO A 60 -66.64 65.94 20.44
CA PRO A 60 -66.65 67.21 19.73
C PRO A 60 -66.13 68.34 20.66
N PRO A 61 -65.26 69.24 20.15
CA PRO A 61 -64.63 70.26 20.98
C PRO A 61 -65.62 71.29 21.54
N LEU A 62 -66.83 71.40 20.97
CA LEU A 62 -67.94 72.17 21.55
C LEU A 62 -68.33 71.72 22.96
N SER A 63 -68.08 70.46 23.32
CA SER A 63 -68.38 69.99 24.67
C SER A 63 -67.47 70.63 25.73
N TYR A 64 -66.37 71.28 25.34
CA TYR A 64 -65.42 71.92 26.25
C TYR A 64 -65.61 73.45 26.34
N ILE A 65 -66.49 74.04 25.53
CA ILE A 65 -66.79 75.48 25.54
C ILE A 65 -68.24 75.70 25.94
N ASP A 66 -68.47 76.55 26.94
CA ASP A 66 -69.81 77.05 27.27
C ASP A 66 -70.23 78.10 26.23
N THR A 67 -70.87 77.62 25.15
CA THR A 67 -71.36 78.45 24.05
C THR A 67 -72.43 79.44 24.48
N GLN A 68 -73.17 79.15 25.55
CA GLN A 68 -74.21 80.03 26.09
C GLN A 68 -73.59 81.20 26.86
N ALA A 69 -72.57 80.93 27.69
CA ALA A 69 -71.83 81.98 28.38
C ALA A 69 -71.13 82.93 27.40
N ALA A 70 -70.50 82.39 26.36
CA ALA A 70 -69.86 83.17 25.30
C ALA A 70 -70.88 84.03 24.54
N TYR A 71 -72.02 83.45 24.13
CA TYR A 71 -73.09 84.18 23.45
C TYR A 71 -73.59 85.38 24.27
N ASN A 72 -73.89 85.17 25.56
CA ASN A 72 -74.37 86.24 26.43
C ASN A 72 -73.33 87.37 26.63
N GLN A 73 -72.04 87.03 26.66
CA GLN A 73 -70.97 88.04 26.72
C GLN A 73 -70.90 88.87 25.42
N LEU A 74 -70.99 88.24 24.25
CA LEU A 74 -71.02 88.95 22.97
C LEU A 74 -72.21 89.92 22.87
N ILE A 75 -73.40 89.50 23.29
CA ILE A 75 -74.57 90.38 23.35
C ILE A 75 -74.35 91.56 24.31
N SER A 76 -73.73 91.32 25.47
CA SER A 76 -73.46 92.38 26.46
C SER A 76 -72.47 93.45 25.98
N VAL A 77 -71.60 93.11 25.02
CA VAL A 77 -70.61 94.02 24.42
C VAL A 77 -71.20 94.80 23.22
N GLY A 78 -72.47 94.53 22.86
CA GLY A 78 -73.20 95.28 21.83
C GLY A 78 -73.23 94.59 20.46
N PHE A 79 -72.84 93.33 20.36
CA PHE A 79 -73.04 92.55 19.13
C PHE A 79 -74.51 92.22 18.93
N THR A 80 -74.96 92.21 17.68
CA THR A 80 -76.31 91.72 17.36
C THR A 80 -76.36 90.19 17.50
N PRO A 81 -77.54 89.59 17.77
CA PRO A 81 -77.71 88.14 17.83
C PRO A 81 -77.11 87.39 16.63
N ALA A 82 -77.30 87.91 15.41
CA ALA A 82 -76.76 87.31 14.19
C ALA A 82 -75.23 87.36 14.14
N GLN A 83 -74.62 88.47 14.56
CA GLN A 83 -73.16 88.60 14.61
C GLN A 83 -72.54 87.72 15.71
N ALA A 84 -73.22 87.60 16.85
CA ALA A 84 -72.76 86.74 17.95
C ALA A 84 -72.78 85.26 17.56
N THR A 85 -73.81 84.80 16.83
CA THR A 85 -73.87 83.44 16.29
C THR A 85 -72.79 83.18 15.23
N GLU A 86 -72.56 84.13 14.33
CA GLU A 86 -71.55 84.00 13.28
C GLU A 86 -70.12 83.93 13.85
N VAL A 87 -69.83 84.72 14.88
CA VAL A 87 -68.54 84.66 15.60
C VAL A 87 -68.36 83.32 16.31
N LEU A 88 -69.42 82.78 16.94
CA LEU A 88 -69.38 81.48 17.59
C LEU A 88 -69.14 80.33 16.60
N GLU A 89 -69.81 80.35 15.45
CA GLU A 89 -69.61 79.37 14.37
C GLU A 89 -68.17 79.47 13.79
N HIS A 90 -67.63 80.68 13.67
CA HIS A 90 -66.25 80.86 13.23
C HIS A 90 -65.23 80.36 14.26
N ILE A 91 -65.47 80.59 15.56
CA ILE A 91 -64.64 80.04 16.63
C ILE A 91 -64.71 78.51 16.63
N GLU A 92 -65.89 77.94 16.43
CA GLU A 92 -66.10 76.50 16.34
C GLU A 92 -65.32 75.88 15.18
N THR A 93 -65.40 76.46 13.98
CA THR A 93 -64.66 75.96 12.81
C THR A 93 -63.15 76.02 13.02
N ILE A 94 -62.62 77.13 13.54
CA ILE A 94 -61.19 77.28 13.86
C ILE A 94 -60.77 76.27 14.92
N LEU A 95 -61.57 76.08 15.96
CA LEU A 95 -61.25 75.15 17.03
C LEU A 95 -61.23 73.71 16.53
N ASN A 96 -62.23 73.31 15.73
CA ASN A 96 -62.27 72.00 15.08
C ASN A 96 -61.03 71.77 14.20
N GLU A 97 -60.62 72.75 13.40
CA GLU A 97 -59.43 72.64 12.55
C GLU A 97 -58.14 72.47 13.36
N HIS A 98 -57.96 73.27 14.42
CA HIS A 98 -56.79 73.16 15.29
C HIS A 98 -56.73 71.86 16.09
N PHE A 99 -57.87 71.41 16.64
CA PHE A 99 -57.95 70.13 17.34
C PHE A 99 -57.71 68.96 16.39
N PHE A 100 -58.29 68.99 15.19
CA PHE A 100 -58.07 67.98 14.18
C PHE A 100 -56.59 67.87 13.80
N ARG A 101 -55.93 69.00 13.56
CA ARG A 101 -54.50 69.04 13.25
C ARG A 101 -53.65 68.46 14.39
N LEU A 102 -53.95 68.82 15.64
CA LEU A 102 -53.20 68.33 16.81
C LEU A 102 -53.43 66.83 17.06
N LEU A 103 -54.66 66.35 16.90
CA LEU A 103 -54.98 64.93 16.99
C LEU A 103 -54.29 64.13 15.88
N THR A 104 -54.24 64.68 14.68
CA THR A 104 -53.56 64.06 13.53
C THR A 104 -52.06 63.93 13.79
N GLU A 105 -51.41 64.98 14.31
CA GLU A 105 -49.99 64.96 14.67
C GLU A 105 -49.70 63.92 15.76
N LYS A 106 -50.53 63.87 16.81
CA LYS A 106 -50.39 62.91 17.90
C LYS A 106 -50.60 61.46 17.43
N ALA A 107 -51.63 61.23 16.61
CA ALA A 107 -51.92 59.93 16.04
C ALA A 107 -50.77 59.46 15.14
N HIS A 108 -50.20 60.37 14.33
CA HIS A 108 -49.04 60.09 13.50
C HIS A 108 -47.81 59.70 14.34
N HIS A 109 -47.52 60.43 15.41
CA HIS A 109 -46.41 60.09 16.32
C HIS A 109 -46.61 58.72 16.98
N GLN A 110 -47.84 58.40 17.38
CA GLN A 110 -48.15 57.10 17.95
C GLN A 110 -47.96 55.97 16.92
N GLU A 111 -48.38 56.17 15.67
CA GLU A 111 -48.14 55.19 14.60
C GLU A 111 -46.66 54.96 14.33
N LEU A 112 -45.85 56.02 14.34
CA LEU A 112 -44.40 55.92 14.19
C LEU A 112 -43.77 55.08 15.31
N VAL A 113 -44.18 55.31 16.56
CA VAL A 113 -43.69 54.55 17.73
C VAL A 113 -44.14 53.09 17.64
N ASP A 114 -45.40 52.83 17.30
CA ASP A 114 -45.92 51.47 17.13
C ASP A 114 -45.16 50.74 16.00
N LEU A 115 -44.88 51.42 14.89
CA LEU A 115 -44.08 50.90 13.79
C LEU A 115 -42.65 50.57 14.24
N GLU A 116 -42.00 51.49 14.96
CA GLU A 116 -40.64 51.28 15.49
C GLU A 116 -40.59 50.05 16.40
N GLN A 117 -41.54 49.90 17.32
CA GLN A 117 -41.62 48.73 18.20
C GLN A 117 -41.82 47.43 17.41
N SER A 118 -42.67 47.47 16.38
CA SER A 118 -42.89 46.32 15.50
C SER A 118 -41.61 45.93 14.74
N LEU A 119 -40.84 46.92 14.29
CA LEU A 119 -39.58 46.71 13.58
C LEU A 119 -38.51 46.14 14.52
N VAL A 120 -38.36 46.70 15.71
CA VAL A 120 -37.44 46.19 16.74
C VAL A 120 -37.77 44.75 17.09
N SER A 121 -39.05 44.42 17.25
CA SER A 121 -39.50 43.06 17.55
C SER A 121 -39.15 42.08 16.42
N ARG A 122 -39.44 42.45 15.16
CA ARG A 122 -39.08 41.65 13.98
C ARG A 122 -37.57 41.46 13.83
N LEU A 123 -36.78 42.51 14.10
CA LEU A 123 -35.31 42.41 14.05
C LEU A 123 -34.77 41.48 15.14
N MET A 124 -35.36 41.51 16.33
CA MET A 124 -34.96 40.63 17.43
C MET A 124 -35.31 39.17 17.13
N GLU A 125 -36.49 38.91 16.57
CA GLU A 125 -36.89 37.58 16.09
C GLU A 125 -35.93 37.09 15.00
N MET A 126 -35.65 37.90 13.99
CA MET A 126 -34.70 37.56 12.93
C MET A 126 -33.30 37.24 13.48
N LYS A 127 -32.85 38.00 14.49
CA LYS A 127 -31.57 37.75 15.15
C LYS A 127 -31.58 36.41 15.89
N MET A 128 -32.64 36.11 16.65
CA MET A 128 -32.79 34.82 17.33
C MET A 128 -32.81 33.66 16.33
N ASP A 129 -33.49 33.81 15.21
CA ASP A 129 -33.50 32.81 14.13
C ASP A 129 -32.12 32.60 13.50
N MET A 130 -31.37 33.68 13.27
CA MET A 130 -30.01 33.59 12.77
C MET A 130 -29.10 32.85 13.78
N ASP A 131 -29.20 33.19 15.07
CA ASP A 131 -28.43 32.52 16.12
C ASP A 131 -28.81 31.03 16.23
N ARG A 132 -30.11 30.70 16.13
CA ARG A 132 -30.59 29.31 16.11
C ARG A 132 -30.05 28.53 14.91
N ARG A 133 -30.05 29.14 13.72
CA ARG A 133 -29.48 28.54 12.50
C ARG A 133 -27.98 28.33 12.63
N ARG A 134 -27.27 29.30 13.21
CA ARG A 134 -25.82 29.19 13.46
C ARG A 134 -25.52 28.03 14.42
N ASP A 135 -26.29 27.90 15.49
CA ASP A 135 -26.09 26.82 16.47
C ASP A 135 -26.42 25.45 15.86
N GLN A 136 -27.51 25.35 15.09
CA GLN A 136 -27.83 24.13 14.32
C GLN A 136 -26.71 23.77 13.33
N PHE A 137 -26.18 24.75 12.60
CA PHE A 137 -25.07 24.54 11.68
C PHE A 137 -23.83 24.02 12.42
N LYS A 138 -23.48 24.65 13.55
CA LYS A 138 -22.35 24.22 14.39
C LYS A 138 -22.52 22.77 14.87
N THR A 139 -23.72 22.40 15.34
CA THR A 139 -24.00 21.03 15.78
C THR A 139 -23.88 20.04 14.64
N ARG A 140 -24.46 20.33 13.47
CA ARG A 140 -24.35 19.46 12.29
C ARG A 140 -22.90 19.30 11.85
N PHE A 141 -22.14 20.39 11.80
CA PHE A 141 -20.73 20.35 11.42
C PHE A 141 -19.89 19.48 12.37
N VAL A 142 -20.13 19.56 13.69
CA VAL A 142 -19.46 18.71 14.67
C VAL A 142 -19.82 17.23 14.46
N GLN A 143 -21.11 16.94 14.22
CA GLN A 143 -21.58 15.58 13.96
C GLN A 143 -20.96 15.00 12.67
N GLU A 144 -20.91 15.78 11.59
CA GLU A 144 -20.27 15.37 10.33
C GLU A 144 -18.77 15.13 10.51
N MET A 145 -18.08 15.98 11.27
CA MET A 145 -16.67 15.80 11.60
C MET A 145 -16.42 14.52 12.41
N GLU A 146 -17.32 14.19 13.34
CA GLU A 146 -17.24 12.94 14.11
C GLU A 146 -17.45 11.72 13.22
N ILE A 147 -18.46 11.74 12.35
CA ILE A 147 -18.70 10.70 11.35
C ILE A 147 -17.47 10.52 10.46
N TYR A 148 -16.93 11.62 9.92
CA TYR A 148 -15.72 11.58 9.09
C TYR A 148 -14.52 10.97 9.84
N LYS A 149 -14.31 11.35 11.11
CA LYS A 149 -13.26 10.77 11.95
C LYS A 149 -13.44 9.26 12.12
N THR A 150 -14.66 8.80 12.36
CA THR A 150 -14.94 7.36 12.50
C THR A 150 -14.67 6.61 11.19
N HIS A 151 -15.05 7.17 10.05
CA HIS A 151 -14.74 6.59 8.74
C HIS A 151 -13.24 6.51 8.48
N LEU A 152 -12.47 7.55 8.85
CA LEU A 152 -11.02 7.54 8.70
C LEU A 152 -10.38 6.45 9.58
N MET A 153 -10.82 6.31 10.83
CA MET A 153 -10.35 5.25 11.72
C MET A 153 -10.71 3.86 11.19
N GLN A 154 -11.90 3.69 10.64
CA GLN A 154 -12.32 2.44 10.03
C GLN A 154 -11.48 2.12 8.79
N GLN A 155 -11.26 3.10 7.91
CA GLN A 155 -10.41 2.94 6.73
C GLN A 155 -8.98 2.57 7.12
N ASP A 156 -8.40 3.25 8.11
CA ASP A 156 -7.05 2.95 8.62
C ASP A 156 -6.98 1.51 9.16
N SER A 157 -7.95 1.12 9.98
CA SER A 157 -8.03 -0.25 10.50
C SER A 157 -8.18 -1.32 9.41
N GLN A 158 -8.98 -1.04 8.38
CA GLN A 158 -9.16 -1.94 7.23
C GLN A 158 -7.87 -2.04 6.42
N SER A 159 -7.20 -0.91 6.19
CA SER A 159 -5.92 -0.88 5.49
C SER A 159 -4.84 -1.68 6.24
N HIS A 160 -4.79 -1.54 7.57
CA HIS A 160 -3.87 -2.29 8.42
C HIS A 160 -4.16 -3.80 8.37
N LEU A 161 -5.45 -4.19 8.42
CA LEU A 161 -5.86 -5.59 8.28
C LEU A 161 -5.44 -6.16 6.92
N MET A 162 -5.69 -5.43 5.84
CA MET A 162 -5.29 -5.84 4.49
C MET A 162 -3.76 -6.01 4.37
N VAL A 163 -2.98 -5.10 4.96
CA VAL A 163 -1.52 -5.23 5.00
C VAL A 163 -1.08 -6.46 5.79
N MET A 164 -1.71 -6.72 6.95
CA MET A 164 -1.41 -7.90 7.76
C MET A 164 -1.75 -9.21 7.05
N GLU A 165 -2.89 -9.25 6.34
CA GLU A 165 -3.28 -10.38 5.51
C GLU A 165 -2.25 -10.63 4.41
N HIS A 166 -1.85 -9.60 3.65
CA HIS A 166 -0.81 -9.73 2.65
C HIS A 166 0.54 -10.19 3.21
N ILE A 167 0.93 -9.70 4.39
CA ILE A 167 2.15 -10.17 5.06
C ILE A 167 2.01 -11.64 5.43
N SER A 168 0.89 -12.06 6.03
CA SER A 168 0.61 -13.45 6.37
C SER A 168 0.67 -14.35 5.14
N ASP A 169 -0.03 -13.99 4.07
CA ASP A 169 -0.04 -14.75 2.81
C ASP A 169 1.35 -14.85 2.19
N SER A 170 2.12 -13.76 2.21
CA SER A 170 3.49 -13.77 1.71
C SER A 170 4.40 -14.67 2.54
N GLN A 171 4.21 -14.72 3.87
CA GLN A 171 4.96 -15.63 4.75
C GLN A 171 4.61 -17.09 4.45
N VAL A 172 3.33 -17.40 4.28
CA VAL A 172 2.87 -18.76 3.89
C VAL A 172 3.47 -19.16 2.54
N ALA A 173 3.40 -18.28 1.53
CA ALA A 173 4.00 -18.53 0.22
C ALA A 173 5.52 -18.75 0.30
N LEU A 174 6.23 -17.99 1.14
CA LEU A 174 7.67 -18.18 1.37
C LEU A 174 7.95 -19.52 2.06
N THR A 175 7.13 -19.92 3.03
CA THR A 175 7.28 -21.23 3.68
C THR A 175 7.02 -22.38 2.71
N ASP A 176 6.02 -22.28 1.85
CA ASP A 176 5.73 -23.29 0.82
C ASP A 176 6.89 -23.42 -0.17
N ILE A 177 7.48 -22.30 -0.60
CA ILE A 177 8.67 -22.30 -1.47
C ILE A 177 9.85 -22.96 -0.75
N ARG A 178 10.07 -22.67 0.54
CA ARG A 178 11.14 -23.30 1.33
C ARG A 178 10.93 -24.81 1.42
N ILE A 179 9.73 -25.27 1.79
CA ILE A 179 9.40 -26.70 1.87
C ILE A 179 9.59 -27.37 0.52
N ALA A 180 9.11 -26.76 -0.57
CA ALA A 180 9.29 -27.29 -1.92
C ALA A 180 10.77 -27.38 -2.33
N ASN A 181 11.61 -26.43 -1.91
CA ASN A 181 13.04 -26.48 -2.16
C ASN A 181 13.73 -27.55 -1.32
N ASP A 182 13.36 -27.70 -0.05
CA ASP A 182 13.91 -28.71 0.84
C ASP A 182 13.56 -30.13 0.37
N LEU A 183 12.33 -30.36 -0.10
CA LEU A 183 11.95 -31.63 -0.72
C LEU A 183 12.78 -31.94 -1.97
N LYS A 184 13.06 -30.93 -2.81
CA LYS A 184 13.91 -31.08 -4.00
C LYS A 184 15.39 -31.29 -3.67
N THR A 185 15.87 -30.81 -2.53
CA THR A 185 17.24 -31.08 -2.09
C THR A 185 17.34 -32.48 -1.51
N GLU A 186 16.37 -32.92 -0.71
CA GLU A 186 16.25 -34.28 -0.20
C GLU A 186 16.20 -35.31 -1.34
N GLU A 187 15.35 -35.11 -2.35
CA GLU A 187 15.26 -36.00 -3.52
C GLU A 187 16.62 -36.12 -4.24
N ARG A 188 17.37 -35.01 -4.36
CA ARG A 188 18.71 -35.03 -4.95
C ARG A 188 19.71 -35.77 -4.06
N GLN A 189 19.62 -35.62 -2.75
CA GLN A 189 20.48 -36.35 -1.80
C GLN A 189 20.22 -37.86 -1.85
N GLU A 190 18.96 -38.29 -1.91
CA GLU A 190 18.61 -39.70 -2.08
C GLU A 190 19.15 -40.26 -3.41
N LYS A 191 19.03 -39.51 -4.50
CA LYS A 191 19.63 -39.88 -5.80
C LYS A 191 21.15 -40.00 -5.70
N ILE A 192 21.83 -39.08 -5.03
CA ILE A 192 23.28 -39.15 -4.81
C ILE A 192 23.64 -40.39 -3.98
N HIS A 193 22.89 -40.66 -2.90
CA HIS A 193 23.13 -41.79 -2.03
C HIS A 193 22.95 -43.13 -2.77
N THR A 194 21.87 -43.26 -3.55
CA THR A 194 21.62 -44.46 -4.37
C THR A 194 22.68 -44.67 -5.45
N ILE A 195 23.11 -43.60 -6.13
CA ILE A 195 24.22 -43.67 -7.10
C ILE A 195 25.51 -44.08 -6.39
N ASN A 196 25.84 -43.47 -5.24
CA ASN A 196 27.05 -43.77 -4.50
C ASN A 196 27.07 -45.23 -4.00
N SER A 197 25.93 -45.70 -3.48
CA SER A 197 25.76 -47.11 -3.10
C SER A 197 25.94 -48.04 -4.30
N ARG A 198 25.36 -47.70 -5.46
CA ARG A 198 25.54 -48.47 -6.70
C ARG A 198 26.99 -48.48 -7.16
N VAL A 199 27.67 -47.34 -7.16
CA VAL A 199 29.09 -47.21 -7.52
C VAL A 199 29.95 -48.05 -6.57
N SER A 200 29.74 -47.91 -5.26
CA SER A 200 30.47 -48.66 -4.24
C SER A 200 30.28 -50.17 -4.40
N THR A 201 29.04 -50.62 -4.67
CA THR A 201 28.74 -52.03 -4.90
C THR A 201 29.39 -52.53 -6.20
N ASN A 202 29.34 -51.75 -7.28
CA ASN A 202 29.98 -52.10 -8.55
C ASN A 202 31.51 -52.17 -8.42
N ILE A 203 32.14 -51.23 -7.71
CA ILE A 203 33.58 -51.26 -7.41
C ILE A 203 33.92 -52.50 -6.57
N ALA A 204 33.14 -52.79 -5.52
CA ALA A 204 33.37 -53.98 -4.69
C ALA A 204 33.22 -55.29 -5.46
N LEU A 205 32.27 -55.36 -6.40
CA LEU A 205 32.09 -56.52 -7.29
C LEU A 205 33.24 -56.63 -8.30
N SER A 206 33.66 -55.52 -8.92
CA SER A 206 34.80 -55.48 -9.84
C SER A 206 36.09 -55.91 -9.14
N LEU A 207 36.37 -55.38 -7.95
CA LEU A 207 37.54 -55.75 -7.15
C LEU A 207 37.53 -57.23 -6.77
N LYS A 208 36.37 -57.80 -6.43
CA LYS A 208 36.24 -59.24 -6.18
C LYS A 208 36.54 -60.06 -7.44
N GLY A 209 36.08 -59.60 -8.60
CA GLY A 209 36.41 -60.18 -9.91
C GLY A 209 37.92 -60.13 -10.19
N ASP A 210 38.52 -58.96 -10.07
CA ASP A 210 39.95 -58.73 -10.31
C ASP A 210 40.83 -59.58 -9.36
N VAL A 211 40.42 -59.72 -8.08
CA VAL A 211 41.11 -60.61 -7.13
C VAL A 211 40.99 -62.08 -7.52
N ALA A 212 39.83 -62.51 -8.04
CA ALA A 212 39.66 -63.88 -8.52
C ALA A 212 40.52 -64.14 -9.76
N ASP A 213 40.58 -63.19 -10.69
CA ASP A 213 41.42 -63.28 -11.88
C ASP A 213 42.91 -63.29 -11.51
N LEU A 214 43.34 -62.44 -10.57
CA LEU A 214 44.70 -62.46 -10.05
C LEU A 214 45.05 -63.80 -9.39
N ARG A 215 44.12 -64.39 -8.61
CA ARG A 215 44.30 -65.73 -8.03
C ARG A 215 44.46 -66.79 -9.12
N TRP A 216 43.63 -66.76 -10.16
CA TRP A 216 43.73 -67.70 -11.27
C TRP A 216 45.04 -67.54 -12.04
N ASP A 217 45.48 -66.31 -12.30
CA ASP A 217 46.75 -66.06 -12.98
C ASP A 217 47.94 -66.50 -12.12
N LEU A 218 47.90 -66.25 -10.81
CA LEU A 218 48.94 -66.72 -9.88
C LEU A 218 48.99 -68.26 -9.82
N ILE A 219 47.84 -68.94 -9.78
CA ILE A 219 47.78 -70.41 -9.84
C ILE A 219 48.36 -70.92 -11.16
N LYS A 220 47.99 -70.32 -12.30
CA LYS A 220 48.53 -70.69 -13.62
C LYS A 220 50.05 -70.55 -13.64
N ARG A 221 50.58 -69.37 -13.26
CA ARG A 221 52.02 -69.12 -13.20
C ARG A 221 52.74 -70.06 -12.23
N GLY A 222 52.17 -70.30 -11.05
CA GLY A 222 52.71 -71.25 -10.07
C GLY A 222 52.79 -72.69 -10.60
N LEU A 223 51.76 -73.16 -11.30
CA LEU A 223 51.76 -74.46 -11.95
C LEU A 223 52.85 -74.54 -13.04
N PHE A 224 53.02 -73.48 -13.85
CA PHE A 224 54.11 -73.39 -14.82
C PHE A 224 55.50 -73.49 -14.16
N PHE A 225 55.71 -72.81 -13.02
CA PHE A 225 56.97 -72.92 -12.27
C PHE A 225 57.22 -74.33 -11.73
N ILE A 226 56.20 -74.99 -11.17
CA ILE A 226 56.32 -76.37 -10.70
C ILE A 226 56.68 -77.30 -11.87
N ALA A 227 56.03 -77.15 -13.03
CA ALA A 227 56.34 -77.92 -14.23
C ALA A 227 57.79 -77.68 -14.71
N LEU A 228 58.29 -76.44 -14.67
CA LEU A 228 59.67 -76.12 -15.00
C LEU A 228 60.67 -76.78 -14.05
N ILE A 229 60.41 -76.78 -12.74
CA ILE A 229 61.25 -77.46 -11.74
C ILE A 229 61.27 -78.97 -11.99
N PHE A 230 60.12 -79.59 -12.29
CA PHE A 230 60.05 -81.00 -12.64
C PHE A 230 60.85 -81.32 -13.91
N MET A 231 60.72 -80.51 -14.96
CA MET A 231 61.50 -80.68 -16.19
C MET A 231 62.99 -80.51 -15.94
N ALA A 232 63.40 -79.49 -15.19
CA ALA A 232 64.78 -79.28 -14.79
C ALA A 232 65.34 -80.45 -13.95
N GLY A 233 64.52 -81.03 -13.07
CA GLY A 233 64.86 -82.21 -12.28
C GLY A 233 65.09 -83.46 -13.15
N ILE A 234 64.25 -83.69 -14.16
CA ILE A 234 64.43 -84.82 -15.10
C ILE A 234 65.70 -84.62 -15.94
N VAL A 235 65.94 -83.42 -16.46
CA VAL A 235 67.15 -83.10 -17.24
C VAL A 235 68.39 -83.23 -16.37
N GLY A 236 68.38 -82.64 -15.17
CA GLY A 236 69.47 -82.73 -14.20
C GLY A 236 69.75 -84.17 -13.78
N HIS A 237 68.72 -84.99 -13.55
CA HIS A 237 68.89 -86.41 -13.23
C HIS A 237 69.50 -87.19 -14.40
N ARG A 238 69.07 -86.92 -15.64
CA ARG A 238 69.66 -87.52 -16.85
C ARG A 238 71.13 -87.13 -17.01
N GLU A 239 71.47 -85.86 -16.85
CA GLU A 239 72.87 -85.42 -16.94
C GLU A 239 73.72 -85.99 -15.80
N PHE A 240 73.18 -86.09 -14.59
CA PHE A 240 73.88 -86.72 -13.47
C PHE A 240 74.11 -88.23 -13.68
N GLN A 241 73.13 -88.95 -14.25
CA GLN A 241 73.31 -90.35 -14.65
C GLN A 241 74.37 -90.49 -15.74
N LYS A 242 74.40 -89.60 -16.75
CA LYS A 242 75.45 -89.58 -17.77
C LYS A 242 76.83 -89.33 -17.17
N ILE A 243 76.95 -88.39 -16.22
CA ILE A 243 78.21 -88.11 -15.53
C ILE A 243 78.66 -89.33 -14.71
N LYS A 244 77.75 -89.98 -13.97
CA LYS A 244 78.06 -91.23 -13.26
C LYS A 244 78.49 -92.36 -14.20
N HIS A 245 77.84 -92.51 -15.35
CA HIS A 245 78.26 -93.50 -16.34
C HIS A 245 79.65 -93.18 -16.93
N LYS A 246 79.93 -91.90 -17.23
CA LYS A 246 81.27 -91.46 -17.66
C LYS A 246 82.34 -91.70 -16.58
N GLN A 247 82.04 -91.40 -15.32
CA GLN A 247 82.96 -91.68 -14.21
C GLN A 247 83.18 -93.18 -14.00
N ALA A 248 82.14 -94.01 -14.14
CA ALA A 248 82.27 -95.46 -14.09
C ALA A 248 83.06 -96.03 -15.28
N GLU A 249 82.99 -95.41 -16.46
CA GLU A 249 83.87 -95.73 -17.59
C GLU A 249 85.31 -95.26 -17.38
N ASP A 250 85.51 -94.08 -16.79
CA ASP A 250 86.83 -93.53 -16.51
C ASP A 250 87.55 -94.27 -15.37
N GLU A 251 86.82 -94.75 -14.36
CA GLU A 251 87.37 -95.67 -13.34
C GLU A 251 87.76 -97.03 -13.94
N LYS A 252 86.95 -97.57 -14.87
CA LYS A 252 87.31 -98.79 -15.62
C LYS A 252 88.55 -98.58 -16.51
N LYS A 253 88.71 -97.39 -17.10
CA LYS A 253 89.91 -97.04 -17.89
C LYS A 253 91.14 -96.80 -17.01
N LYS A 254 90.99 -96.30 -15.77
CA LYS A 254 92.10 -96.13 -14.80
C LYS A 254 92.63 -97.44 -14.19
N LEU A 255 91.90 -98.55 -14.30
CA LEU A 255 92.36 -99.89 -13.90
C LEU A 255 93.22 -100.60 -14.96
N MET A 256 93.35 -100.05 -16.17
CA MET A 256 94.21 -100.54 -17.25
C MET A 256 95.27 -99.50 -17.63
N MET A 257 96.25 -99.25 -16.77
CA MET A 257 97.64 -98.89 -17.15
C MET A 257 98.53 -98.63 -15.92
N PRO A 258 99.79 -99.13 -15.90
CA PRO A 258 100.75 -98.88 -14.83
C PRO A 258 101.51 -97.54 -15.01
N THR A 259 101.75 -96.88 -13.87
CA THR A 259 102.53 -95.65 -13.55
C THR A 259 104.01 -95.65 -13.99
N PRO A 260 104.82 -94.59 -13.73
CA PRO A 260 104.64 -93.13 -13.90
C PRO A 260 105.92 -92.48 -14.53
N MET A 261 105.95 -91.16 -14.82
CA MET A 261 107.22 -90.39 -14.72
C MET A 261 107.03 -88.96 -14.21
N LEU A 262 107.79 -88.70 -13.14
CA LEU A 262 108.06 -87.46 -12.43
C LEU A 262 108.95 -86.52 -13.27
N LYS A 263 108.64 -85.22 -13.36
CA LYS A 263 109.65 -84.16 -13.56
C LYS A 263 109.33 -82.94 -12.70
N VAL A 264 110.38 -82.50 -12.01
CA VAL A 264 110.56 -81.49 -10.95
C VAL A 264 110.58 -80.07 -11.58
N HIS A 265 109.74 -79.15 -11.11
CA HIS A 265 110.01 -77.96 -10.27
C HIS A 265 110.99 -76.91 -10.83
N GLU A 266 110.53 -75.65 -10.97
CA GLU A 266 111.09 -74.42 -10.39
C GLU A 266 110.15 -73.20 -10.65
N PRO A 267 110.25 -72.08 -9.89
CA PRO A 267 109.09 -71.30 -9.44
C PRO A 267 109.06 -69.79 -9.83
N THR A 268 107.85 -69.21 -9.74
CA THR A 268 107.42 -67.82 -9.44
C THR A 268 108.16 -66.58 -9.99
N GLU A 269 107.43 -65.73 -10.71
CA GLU A 269 107.55 -64.26 -10.66
C GLU A 269 106.17 -63.58 -10.59
N MET A 270 106.19 -62.38 -9.99
CA MET A 270 105.07 -61.56 -9.50
C MET A 270 104.57 -60.54 -10.54
N TYR A 271 103.53 -59.76 -10.14
CA TYR A 271 102.88 -58.60 -10.80
C TYR A 271 101.74 -58.96 -11.77
N GLU A 272 100.60 -58.27 -11.84
CA GLU A 272 100.34 -56.83 -11.67
C GLU A 272 99.00 -56.52 -10.97
N GLU A 273 99.07 -55.48 -10.15
CA GLU A 273 97.97 -54.65 -9.66
C GLU A 273 97.65 -53.64 -10.78
N ASP A 274 96.41 -53.56 -11.24
CA ASP A 274 95.99 -52.55 -12.22
C ASP A 274 94.70 -51.87 -11.72
N PHE A 275 94.89 -50.78 -10.96
CA PHE A 275 93.86 -49.79 -10.68
C PHE A 275 94.16 -48.55 -11.54
N GLY A 276 93.57 -48.52 -12.72
CA GLY A 276 93.38 -47.31 -13.52
C GLY A 276 91.87 -47.04 -13.66
N THR A 277 91.37 -45.91 -13.14
CA THR A 277 91.17 -44.65 -13.90
C THR A 277 90.10 -44.81 -14.98
N ASN A 278 89.15 -43.92 -15.22
CA ASN A 278 88.86 -42.54 -14.83
C ASN A 278 87.46 -42.23 -15.41
N GLY A 279 86.91 -41.08 -15.02
CA GLY A 279 85.99 -40.31 -15.88
C GLY A 279 84.53 -40.52 -15.50
N ASP A 280 83.94 -39.62 -14.73
CA ASP A 280 83.42 -38.33 -15.20
C ASP A 280 82.26 -38.55 -16.18
N ASP A 281 81.04 -38.17 -15.76
CA ASP A 281 80.08 -37.43 -16.59
C ASP A 281 78.77 -37.17 -15.82
N GLU A 282 78.77 -36.04 -15.12
CA GLU A 282 77.80 -34.95 -15.28
C GLU A 282 76.47 -35.27 -15.98
N TYR A 283 75.33 -35.27 -15.27
CA TYR A 283 74.05 -34.80 -15.84
C TYR A 283 73.06 -34.25 -14.79
N ARG A 284 72.79 -32.94 -14.95
CA ARG A 284 71.50 -32.22 -14.90
C ARG A 284 70.39 -32.76 -13.97
N LYS A 285 69.94 -31.98 -12.97
CA LYS A 285 69.03 -30.81 -13.08
C LYS A 285 67.65 -31.17 -13.67
N TYR A 286 66.62 -31.26 -12.82
CA TYR A 286 65.22 -30.76 -12.90
C TYR A 286 64.56 -31.26 -11.59
N GLY A 287 64.00 -30.47 -10.68
CA GLY A 287 63.40 -29.15 -10.80
C GLY A 287 61.92 -29.29 -11.12
N SER A 288 61.09 -28.85 -10.16
CA SER A 288 59.68 -28.47 -10.34
C SER A 288 58.70 -29.65 -10.54
N GLU A 289 57.45 -29.65 -10.06
CA GLU A 289 56.62 -28.70 -9.33
C GLU A 289 55.24 -29.38 -9.15
N TYR A 290 54.44 -28.80 -8.26
CA TYR A 290 52.97 -28.70 -8.30
C TYR A 290 52.09 -29.95 -8.51
N SER A 291 51.20 -30.06 -7.51
CA SER A 291 49.75 -30.24 -7.63
C SER A 291 49.16 -31.60 -7.29
#